data_AF-A0A4V2VS44-F1
#
_entry.id   AF-A0A4V2VS44-F1
#
_cell.length_a   1.000
_cell.length_b   1.000
_cell.length_c   1.000
_cell.angle_alpha   90.00
_cell.angle_beta   90.00
_cell.angle_gamma   90.00
#
_symmetry.space_group_name_H-M   'P 1'
#
loop_
_entity.id
_entity.type
_entity.pdbx_description
1 polymer ?
#
loop_
_entity_poly.entity_id
_entity_poly.type
_entity_poly.pdbx_seq_one_letter_code
_entity_poly.pdbx_strand_id
1 'polypeptide(L)'
;MTLQIIETPVTLTVEQSLTGWRREFCVELLGDGQARVFLRALAAASLKATELQRALLFHRVAAEFADLPGCVAAAREPLERLAGSAIRQVPAQDNLFAAVSYDRAAWDAVVDAVERWPRRQRPAGRSPA
;
A
#
# COMPACT_ATOMS: atom_id res chain seq x y z
N MET A 1 6.97 8.52 -14.70
CA MET A 1 6.68 7.69 -13.51
C MET A 1 5.34 7.05 -13.72
N THR A 2 5.21 5.73 -13.54
CA THR A 2 3.98 5.01 -13.88
C THR A 2 3.43 4.30 -12.64
N LEU A 3 2.27 4.76 -12.17
CA LEU A 3 1.54 4.12 -11.08
C LEU A 3 0.39 3.30 -11.68
N GLN A 4 0.40 2.00 -11.43
CA GLN A 4 -0.68 1.09 -11.81
C GLN A 4 -1.56 0.85 -10.58
N ILE A 5 -2.85 1.18 -10.66
CA ILE A 5 -3.82 0.91 -9.61
C ILE A 5 -4.53 -0.38 -9.96
N ILE A 6 -4.44 -1.38 -9.09
CA ILE A 6 -5.18 -2.64 -9.25
C ILE A 6 -6.40 -2.57 -8.36
N GLU A 7 -7.52 -2.23 -8.97
CA GLU A 7 -8.83 -2.10 -8.33
C GLU A 7 -9.50 -3.46 -8.20
N THR A 8 -8.92 -4.32 -7.37
CA THR A 8 -9.62 -5.53 -6.93
C THR A 8 -10.35 -5.20 -5.63
N PRO A 9 -11.69 -5.32 -5.58
CA PRO A 9 -12.42 -5.11 -4.34
C PRO A 9 -11.96 -6.15 -3.31
N VAL A 10 -11.49 -5.66 -2.17
CA VAL A 10 -11.09 -6.49 -1.04
C VAL A 10 -12.04 -6.20 0.10
N THR A 11 -13.11 -6.98 0.16
CA THR A 11 -14.10 -6.91 1.24
C THR A 11 -13.79 -8.00 2.25
N LEU A 12 -13.61 -7.61 3.51
CA LEU A 12 -13.59 -8.58 4.61
C LEU A 12 -15.02 -8.93 4.98
N THR A 13 -15.31 -10.22 5.17
CA THR A 13 -16.59 -10.60 5.79
C THR A 13 -16.62 -10.14 7.26
N VAL A 14 -17.83 -10.09 7.84
CA VAL A 14 -17.98 -9.79 9.28
C VAL A 14 -17.18 -10.78 10.12
N GLU A 15 -17.24 -12.06 9.79
CA GLU A 15 -16.48 -13.11 10.46
C GLU A 15 -14.95 -12.91 10.34
N GLN A 16 -14.45 -12.55 9.16
CA GLN A 16 -13.03 -12.25 8.95
C GLN A 16 -12.59 -11.04 9.77
N SER A 17 -13.41 -9.98 9.79
CA SER A 17 -13.16 -8.77 10.56
C SER A 17 -13.06 -9.04 12.06
N LEU A 18 -13.78 -10.06 12.55
CA LEU A 18 -13.75 -10.51 13.95
C LEU A 18 -12.63 -11.51 14.26
N THR A 19 -11.98 -12.10 13.25
CA THR A 19 -10.99 -13.20 13.39
C THR A 19 -9.57 -12.80 13.00
N GLY A 20 -9.14 -11.60 13.40
CA GLY A 20 -7.75 -11.16 13.27
C GLY A 20 -7.28 -10.90 11.82
N TRP A 21 -8.18 -10.97 10.83
CA TRP A 21 -7.86 -10.57 9.47
C TRP A 21 -7.59 -9.07 9.40
N ARG A 22 -6.71 -8.70 8.48
CA ARG A 22 -6.23 -7.34 8.30
C ARG A 22 -6.36 -6.96 6.83
N ARG A 23 -6.73 -5.71 6.58
CA ARG A 23 -6.65 -5.11 5.26
C ARG A 23 -5.37 -4.29 5.18
N GLU A 24 -4.67 -4.41 4.07
CA GLU A 24 -3.41 -3.73 3.84
C GLU A 24 -3.47 -2.93 2.54
N PHE A 25 -2.98 -1.69 2.62
CA PHE A 25 -2.60 -0.89 1.47
C PHE A 25 -1.19 -1.30 1.06
N CYS A 26 -1.05 -1.72 -0.19
CA CYS A 26 0.17 -2.33 -0.71
C CYS A 26 0.74 -1.52 -1.87
N VAL A 27 2.06 -1.33 -1.84
CA VAL A 27 2.85 -0.75 -2.93
C VAL A 27 3.93 -1.74 -3.31
N GLU A 28 3.80 -2.35 -4.49
CA GLU A 28 4.83 -3.19 -5.08
C GLU A 28 5.72 -2.34 -5.99
N LEU A 29 6.99 -2.24 -5.64
CA LEU A 29 8.00 -1.51 -6.39
C LEU A 29 8.54 -2.41 -7.51
N LEU A 30 8.32 -1.99 -8.75
CA LEU A 30 8.69 -2.75 -9.94
C LEU A 30 10.08 -2.41 -10.47
N GLY A 31 10.64 -1.28 -10.02
CA GLY A 31 11.85 -0.69 -10.61
C GLY A 31 11.50 0.32 -11.69
N ASP A 32 12.51 1.04 -12.18
CA ASP A 32 12.42 1.98 -13.30
C ASP A 32 11.32 3.04 -13.17
N GLY A 33 11.04 3.50 -11.94
CA GLY A 33 10.01 4.49 -11.68
C GLY A 33 8.58 3.96 -11.83
N GLN A 34 8.37 2.65 -11.67
CA GLN A 34 7.08 2.00 -11.76
C GLN A 34 6.68 1.34 -10.44
N ALA A 35 5.40 1.47 -10.09
CA ALA A 35 4.83 0.81 -8.93
C ALA A 35 3.40 0.32 -9.20
N ARG A 36 3.05 -0.80 -8.56
CA ARG A 36 1.69 -1.33 -8.50
C ARG A 36 1.11 -1.05 -7.12
N VAL A 37 -0.07 -0.46 -7.08
CA VAL A 37 -0.78 -0.14 -5.84
C VAL A 37 -2.09 -0.91 -5.78
N PHE A 38 -2.32 -1.60 -4.68
CA PHE A 38 -3.47 -2.49 -4.51
C PHE A 38 -3.84 -2.68 -3.04
N LEU A 39 -4.99 -3.30 -2.80
CA LEU A 39 -5.40 -3.74 -1.46
C LEU A 39 -5.29 -5.26 -1.35
N ARG A 40 -4.99 -5.75 -0.16
CA ARG A 40 -5.09 -7.19 0.16
C ARG A 40 -5.70 -7.42 1.53
N ALA A 41 -6.31 -8.60 1.70
CA ALA A 41 -6.86 -9.08 2.96
C ALA A 41 -6.10 -10.33 3.38
N LEU A 42 -5.61 -10.36 4.61
CA LEU A 42 -4.78 -11.46 5.13
C LEU A 42 -5.26 -11.88 6.52
N ALA A 43 -5.36 -13.19 6.76
CA ALA A 43 -5.55 -13.76 8.10
C ALA A 43 -4.27 -13.65 8.96
N ALA A 44 -3.11 -13.90 8.34
CA ALA A 44 -1.80 -13.83 8.97
C ALA A 44 -0.78 -13.26 7.98
N ALA A 45 0.29 -12.65 8.48
CA ALA A 45 1.38 -12.19 7.62
C ALA A 45 1.98 -13.39 6.89
N SER A 46 1.97 -13.35 5.56
CA SER A 46 2.53 -14.41 4.73
C SER A 46 4.03 -14.17 4.58
N LEU A 47 4.83 -15.02 5.23
CA LEU A 47 6.30 -15.02 5.11
C LEU A 47 6.77 -15.95 3.99
N LYS A 48 5.93 -16.21 2.98
CA LYS A 48 6.29 -17.10 1.87
C LYS A 48 7.41 -16.46 1.05
N ALA A 49 8.36 -17.29 0.58
CA ALA A 49 9.51 -16.85 -0.21
C ALA A 49 9.14 -15.98 -1.43
N THR A 50 7.98 -16.24 -2.05
CA THR A 50 7.48 -15.44 -3.17
C THR A 50 7.01 -14.05 -2.78
N GLU A 51 6.59 -13.82 -1.52
CA GLU A 51 6.30 -12.48 -1.01
C GLU A 51 7.58 -11.76 -0.58
N LEU A 52 8.56 -12.50 -0.05
CA LEU A 52 9.90 -11.97 0.27
C LEU A 52 10.68 -11.55 -0.99
N GLN A 53 10.38 -12.14 -2.14
CA GLN A 53 10.92 -11.74 -3.45
C GLN A 53 10.20 -10.52 -4.06
N ARG A 54 9.04 -10.13 -3.51
CA ARG A 54 8.34 -8.93 -3.95
C ARG A 54 8.84 -7.76 -3.12
N ALA A 55 9.27 -6.72 -3.81
CA ALA A 55 9.58 -5.43 -3.19
C ALA A 55 8.29 -4.72 -2.75
N LEU A 56 7.59 -5.34 -1.79
CA LEU A 56 6.25 -4.96 -1.34
C LEU A 56 6.35 -4.17 -0.04
N LEU A 57 5.97 -2.90 -0.11
CA LEU A 57 5.71 -2.09 1.08
C LEU A 57 4.23 -2.17 1.39
N PHE A 58 3.88 -2.23 2.67
CA PHE A 58 2.49 -2.29 3.09
C PHE A 58 2.23 -1.52 4.37
N HIS A 59 1.01 -0.99 4.47
CA HIS A 59 0.49 -0.34 5.67
C HIS A 59 -0.91 -0.87 5.95
N ARG A 60 -1.23 -1.08 7.23
CA ARG A 60 -2.57 -1.59 7.62
C ARG A 60 -3.58 -0.47 7.48
N VAL A 61 -4.74 -0.80 6.91
CA VAL A 61 -5.86 0.14 6.80
C VAL A 61 -7.07 -0.40 7.52
N ALA A 62 -7.94 0.50 7.96
CA ALA A 62 -9.19 0.13 8.62
C ALA A 62 -10.11 -0.65 7.67
N ALA A 63 -11.04 -1.42 8.22
CA ALA A 63 -11.95 -2.25 7.45
C ALA A 63 -12.83 -1.42 6.49
N GLU A 64 -13.15 -0.19 6.90
CA GLU A 64 -14.00 0.77 6.17
C GLU A 64 -13.29 1.48 5.01
N PHE A 65 -12.00 1.21 4.78
CA PHE A 65 -11.25 1.81 3.67
C PHE A 65 -11.89 1.39 2.32
N ALA A 66 -12.59 2.27 1.64
CA ALA A 66 -13.35 1.88 0.44
C ALA A 66 -12.76 2.39 -0.87
N ASP A 67 -12.05 3.53 -0.86
CA ASP A 67 -11.65 4.24 -2.07
C ASP A 67 -10.13 4.19 -2.28
N LEU A 68 -9.68 3.18 -3.02
CA LEU A 68 -8.28 3.06 -3.41
C LEU A 68 -7.86 4.15 -4.42
N PRO A 69 -8.58 4.40 -5.52
CA PRO A 69 -8.18 5.41 -6.50
C PRO A 69 -8.08 6.82 -5.92
N GLY A 70 -9.06 7.23 -5.11
CA GLY A 70 -9.04 8.54 -4.45
C GLY A 70 -7.89 8.68 -3.47
N CYS A 71 -7.60 7.64 -2.69
CA CYS A 71 -6.44 7.62 -1.79
C CYS A 71 -5.12 7.73 -2.56
N VAL A 72 -4.97 6.97 -3.66
CA VAL A 72 -3.79 7.04 -4.53
C VAL A 72 -3.64 8.42 -5.16
N ALA A 73 -4.73 9.04 -5.59
CA ALA A 73 -4.70 10.41 -6.11
C ALA A 73 -4.22 11.41 -5.03
N ALA A 74 -4.70 11.27 -3.80
CA ALA A 74 -4.28 12.09 -2.67
C ALA A 74 -2.83 11.86 -2.20
N ALA A 75 -2.28 10.67 -2.47
CA ALA A 75 -0.90 10.28 -2.15
C ALA A 75 0.02 10.29 -3.39
N ARG A 76 -0.40 10.89 -4.51
CA ARG A 76 0.29 10.75 -5.79
C ARG A 76 1.75 11.19 -5.75
N GLU A 77 2.02 12.41 -5.26
CA GLU A 77 3.39 12.94 -5.20
C GLU A 77 4.35 12.05 -4.40
N PRO A 78 4.05 11.64 -3.14
CA PRO A 78 4.94 10.75 -2.42
C PRO A 78 5.01 9.34 -3.03
N LEU A 79 3.95 8.83 -3.67
CA LEU A 79 3.97 7.55 -4.38
C LEU A 79 4.89 7.57 -5.61
N GLU A 80 4.86 8.66 -6.38
CA GLU A 80 5.75 8.85 -7.52
C GLU A 80 7.21 8.95 -7.04
N ARG A 81 7.49 9.79 -6.04
CA ARG A 81 8.84 9.90 -5.45
C ARG A 81 9.35 8.54 -4.96
N LEU A 82 8.50 7.81 -4.24
CA LEU A 82 8.82 6.47 -3.76
C LEU A 82 9.17 5.53 -4.93
N ALA A 83 8.33 5.46 -5.95
CA ALA A 83 8.58 4.63 -7.13
C ALA A 83 9.87 5.04 -7.86
N GLY A 84 10.24 6.32 -7.85
CA GLY A 84 11.39 6.84 -8.59
C GLY A 84 12.70 6.64 -7.88
N SER A 85 12.65 6.58 -6.56
CA SER A 85 13.79 6.22 -5.71
C SER A 85 14.02 4.71 -5.63
N ALA A 86 13.07 3.89 -6.09
CA ALA A 86 13.11 2.45 -5.91
C ALA A 86 14.11 1.79 -6.86
N ILE A 87 15.16 1.18 -6.28
CA ILE A 87 16.18 0.43 -7.02
C ILE A 87 16.06 -1.02 -6.61
N ARG A 88 15.71 -1.89 -7.57
CA ARG A 88 15.74 -3.34 -7.38
C ARG A 88 17.18 -3.83 -7.48
N GLN A 89 17.65 -4.46 -6.41
CA GLN A 89 18.84 -5.28 -6.48
C GLN A 89 18.48 -6.63 -7.09
N VAL A 90 19.26 -7.05 -8.09
CA VAL A 90 19.15 -8.39 -8.66
C VAL A 90 19.63 -9.38 -7.60
N PRO A 91 18.81 -10.39 -7.23
CA PRO A 91 19.25 -11.42 -6.32
C PRO A 91 20.53 -12.07 -6.84
N ALA A 92 21.53 -12.21 -5.98
CA ALA A 92 22.83 -12.79 -6.27
C ALA A 92 23.16 -13.84 -5.21
N GLN A 93 24.26 -14.57 -5.38
CA GLN A 93 24.63 -15.67 -4.46
C GLN A 93 24.79 -15.19 -3.00
N ASP A 94 25.15 -13.93 -2.83
CA ASP A 94 25.32 -13.17 -1.59
C ASP A 94 24.03 -12.47 -1.12
N ASN A 95 22.99 -12.38 -1.97
CA ASN A 95 21.68 -11.83 -1.61
C ASN A 95 20.56 -12.64 -2.27
N LEU A 96 20.08 -13.66 -1.56
CA LEU A 96 18.99 -14.54 -2.02
C LEU A 96 17.61 -13.84 -2.07
N PHE A 97 17.52 -12.57 -1.65
CA PHE A 97 16.28 -11.81 -1.59
C PHE A 97 16.32 -10.61 -2.54
N ALA A 98 15.15 -10.24 -3.08
CA ALA A 98 15.04 -9.02 -3.86
C ALA A 98 15.06 -7.81 -2.90
N ALA A 99 16.26 -7.36 -2.54
CA ALA A 99 16.40 -6.12 -1.78
C ALA A 99 16.02 -4.95 -2.68
N VAL A 100 15.05 -4.16 -2.24
CA VAL A 100 14.75 -2.86 -2.84
C VAL A 100 15.21 -1.78 -1.89
N SER A 101 16.10 -0.92 -2.37
CA SER A 101 16.36 0.37 -1.73
C SER A 101 15.36 1.39 -2.26
N TYR A 102 14.87 2.25 -1.37
CA TYR A 102 13.89 3.27 -1.68
C TYR A 102 14.04 4.44 -0.72
N ASP A 103 13.48 5.60 -1.08
CA ASP A 103 13.39 6.76 -0.20
C ASP A 103 12.40 6.47 0.93
N ARG A 104 12.95 6.25 2.13
CA ARG A 104 12.14 5.97 3.32
C ARG A 104 11.23 7.14 3.69
N ALA A 105 11.67 8.38 3.51
CA ALA A 105 10.85 9.54 3.80
C ALA A 105 9.66 9.65 2.83
N ALA A 106 9.85 9.26 1.57
CA ALA A 106 8.74 9.14 0.62
C ALA A 106 7.71 8.09 1.08
N TRP A 107 8.17 6.93 1.58
CA TRP A 107 7.27 5.92 2.14
C TRP A 107 6.50 6.43 3.37
N ASP A 108 7.17 7.09 4.31
CA ASP A 108 6.50 7.61 5.51
C ASP A 108 5.47 8.69 5.13
N ALA A 109 5.73 9.51 4.11
CA ALA A 109 4.76 10.45 3.55
C ALA A 109 3.55 9.77 2.87
N VAL A 110 3.75 8.61 2.23
CA VAL A 110 2.64 7.78 1.72
C VAL A 110 1.78 7.27 2.88
N VAL A 111 2.40 6.75 3.94
CA VAL A 111 1.70 6.27 5.14
C VAL A 111 0.87 7.39 5.76
N ASP A 112 1.46 8.57 5.96
CA ASP A 112 0.77 9.75 6.48
C ASP A 112 -0.47 10.12 5.65
N ALA A 113 -0.37 10.05 4.31
CA ALA A 113 -1.47 10.34 3.42
C ALA A 113 -2.59 9.30 3.54
N VAL A 114 -2.24 8.02 3.62
CA VAL A 114 -3.17 6.89 3.80
C VAL A 114 -3.89 6.99 5.16
N GLU A 115 -3.19 7.29 6.24
CA GLU A 115 -3.78 7.44 7.58
C GLU A 115 -4.71 8.65 7.70
N ARG A 116 -4.43 9.72 6.95
CA ARG A 116 -5.29 10.92 6.91
C ARG A 116 -6.50 10.75 6.00
N TRP A 117 -6.49 9.77 5.10
CA TRP A 117 -7.53 9.58 4.09
C TRP A 117 -8.95 9.41 4.66
N PRO A 118 -9.20 8.55 5.67
CA PRO A 118 -10.55 8.39 6.23
C PRO A 118 -11.12 9.68 6.82
N ARG A 119 -10.25 10.58 7.33
CA ARG A 119 -10.65 11.88 7.86
C ARG A 119 -11.09 12.86 6.77
N ARG A 120 -10.56 12.74 5.55
CA ARG A 120 -10.96 13.58 4.41
C ARG A 120 -12.31 13.17 3.83
N GLN A 121 -12.68 11.89 3.94
CA GLN A 121 -13.94 11.39 3.39
C GLN A 121 -15.17 11.72 4.24
N ARG A 122 -14.99 12.03 5.53
CA ARG A 122 -16.10 12.53 6.36
C ARG A 122 -16.36 13.99 6.00
N PRO A 123 -17.53 14.35 5.42
CA PRO A 123 -17.89 15.74 5.30
C PRO A 123 -17.96 16.34 6.71
N ALA A 124 -17.44 17.56 6.89
CA ALA A 124 -17.71 18.33 8.10
C ALA A 124 -19.23 18.38 8.26
N GLY A 125 -19.73 17.80 9.35
CA GLY A 125 -21.16 17.61 9.57
C GLY A 125 -21.91 18.94 9.40
N ARG A 126 -22.77 18.99 8.39
CA ARG A 126 -23.89 19.93 8.37
C ARG A 126 -24.79 19.52 9.53
N SER A 127 -24.72 20.24 10.65
CA SER A 127 -25.69 20.10 11.73
C SER A 127 -27.08 20.41 11.17
N PRO A 128 -28.10 19.56 11.36
CA PRO A 128 -29.46 19.99 11.18
C PRO A 128 -29.79 20.95 12.33
N ALA A 129 -30.11 22.19 11.97
CA ALA A 129 -30.85 23.10 12.84
C ALA A 129 -32.29 22.62 12.98
#